data_AF-Q8E0V1-F1
#
_entry.id   AF-Q8E0V1-F1
#
_cell.length_a   1.000
_cell.length_b   1.000
_cell.length_c   1.000
_cell.angle_alpha   90.00
_cell.angle_beta   90.00
_cell.angle_gamma   90.00
#
_symmetry.space_group_name_H-M   'P 1'
#
loop_
_entity.id
_entity.type
_entity.pdbx_description
1 polymer ?
#
loop_
_entity_poly.entity_id
_entity_poly.type
_entity_poly.pdbx_seq_one_letter_code
_entity_poly.pdbx_strand_id
1 'polypeptide(L)' 'MSQEKLKSKLDQAKGGAKEGFGKITGDKELEAKGFIEKTIAKGKELADDAKDAVEGAVDAVKEKLK' A
#
# COMPACT_ATOMS: atom_id res chain seq x y z
N MET A 1 6.56 4.90 16.18
CA MET A 1 5.89 5.26 14.90
C MET A 1 6.84 4.86 13.77
N SER A 2 6.72 3.64 13.26
CA SER A 2 7.64 3.13 12.22
C SER A 2 7.47 3.93 10.92
N GLN A 3 8.58 4.23 10.25
CA GLN A 3 8.65 4.95 8.97
C GLN A 3 7.61 4.46 7.95
N GLU A 4 7.29 3.17 7.97
CA GLU A 4 6.32 2.55 7.06
C GLU A 4 4.89 3.05 7.26
N LYS A 5 4.43 3.25 8.50
CA LYS A 5 3.11 3.85 8.73
C LYS A 5 3.04 5.29 8.23
N LEU A 6 4.13 6.05 8.38
CA LEU A 6 4.20 7.41 7.83
C LEU A 6 4.20 7.38 6.31
N LYS A 7 4.96 6.47 5.69
CA LYS A 7 4.98 6.29 4.25
C LYS A 7 3.62 5.86 3.70
N SER A 8 2.93 4.95 4.38
CA SER A 8 1.58 4.52 4.00
C SER A 8 0.58 5.68 4.08
N LYS A 9 0.60 6.45 5.18
CA LYS A 9 -0.22 7.66 5.31
C LYS A 9 0.09 8.71 4.23
N LEU A 10 1.37 8.90 3.91
CA LEU A 10 1.81 9.82 2.86
C LEU A 10 1.33 9.33 1.48
N ASP A 11 1.43 8.04 1.20
CA ASP A 11 0.95 7.44 -0.05
C ASP A 11 -0.58 7.56 -0.19
N GLN A 12 -1.33 7.32 0.89
CA GLN A 12 -2.78 7.59 0.94
C GLN A 12 -3.11 9.06 0.70
N ALA A 13 -2.37 9.97 1.35
CA ALA A 13 -2.56 11.41 1.17
C ALA A 13 -2.24 11.85 -0.25
N LYS A 14 -1.15 11.31 -0.84
CA LYS A 14 -0.73 11.56 -2.21
C LYS A 14 -1.74 11.00 -3.21
N GLY A 15 -2.25 9.79 -2.98
CA GLY A 15 -3.30 9.17 -3.78
C GLY A 15 -4.59 9.98 -3.74
N GLY A 16 -5.01 10.41 -2.54
CA GLY A 16 -6.18 11.29 -2.38
C GLY A 16 -5.99 12.65 -3.05
N ALA A 17 -4.80 13.25 -2.95
CA ALA A 17 -4.48 14.51 -3.60
C ALA A 17 -4.50 14.37 -5.13
N LYS A 18 -3.94 13.29 -5.69
CA LYS A 18 -3.97 13.00 -7.13
C LYS A 18 -5.39 12.72 -7.63
N GLU A 19 -6.20 12.02 -6.85
CA GLU A 19 -7.62 11.78 -7.18
C GLU A 19 -8.39 13.10 -7.23
N GLY A 20 -8.24 13.94 -6.21
CA GLY A 20 -8.86 15.26 -6.15
C GLY A 20 -8.37 16.20 -7.24
N PHE A 21 -7.06 16.26 -7.46
CA PHE A 21 -6.46 17.07 -8.53
C PHE A 21 -6.87 16.58 -9.92
N GLY A 22 -6.89 15.26 -10.14
CA GLY A 22 -7.39 14.63 -11.36
C GLY A 22 -8.84 14.98 -11.65
N LYS A 23 -9.72 14.91 -10.64
CA LYS A 23 -11.13 15.36 -10.76
C LYS A 23 -11.26 16.84 -11.09
N ILE A 24 -10.44 17.70 -10.47
CA ILE A 24 -10.47 19.15 -10.70
C ILE A 24 -9.96 19.50 -12.10
N THR A 25 -8.86 18.88 -12.53
CA THR A 25 -8.26 19.17 -13.84
C THR A 25 -8.87 18.37 -14.99
N GLY A 26 -9.73 17.38 -14.69
CA GLY A 26 -10.32 16.47 -15.66
C GLY A 26 -9.37 15.37 -16.17
N ASP A 27 -8.23 15.17 -15.52
CA ASP A 27 -7.24 14.17 -15.92
C ASP A 27 -7.59 12.79 -15.33
N LYS A 28 -8.18 11.95 -16.17
CA LYS A 28 -8.58 10.58 -15.81
C LYS A 28 -7.40 9.70 -15.40
N GLU A 29 -6.20 9.96 -15.92
CA GLU A 29 -5.01 9.17 -15.57
C GLU A 29 -4.58 9.47 -14.13
N LEU A 30 -4.53 10.75 -13.75
CA LEU A 30 -4.26 11.17 -12.38
C LEU A 30 -5.35 10.71 -11.41
N GLU A 31 -6.62 10.77 -11.81
CA GLU A 31 -7.72 10.23 -11.02
C GLU A 31 -7.54 8.73 -10.75
N ALA A 32 -7.29 7.95 -11.81
CA ALA A 32 -7.09 6.50 -11.70
C ALA A 32 -5.85 6.14 -10.88
N LYS A 33 -4.71 6.82 -11.12
CA LYS A 33 -3.49 6.64 -10.32
C LYS A 33 -3.74 6.95 -8.85
N GLY A 34 -4.42 8.05 -8.55
CA GLY A 34 -4.77 8.44 -7.19
C GLY A 34 -5.65 7.41 -6.47
N PHE A 35 -6.68 6.91 -7.17
CA PHE A 35 -7.58 5.88 -6.65
C PHE A 35 -6.85 4.54 -6.41
N ILE A 36 -6.01 4.12 -7.37
CA ILE A 36 -5.23 2.89 -7.27
C ILE A 36 -4.18 3.01 -6.15
N GLU A 37 -3.41 4.10 -6.07
CA GLU A 37 -2.44 4.33 -4.98
C GLU A 37 -3.14 4.30 -3.61
N LYS A 38 -4.31 4.95 -3.46
CA LYS A 38 -5.07 4.92 -2.22
C LYS A 38 -5.59 3.53 -1.86
N THR A 39 -6.04 2.77 -2.86
CA THR A 39 -6.55 1.40 -2.67
C THR A 39 -5.43 0.43 -2.38
N ILE A 40 -4.32 0.51 -3.11
CA ILE A 40 -3.11 -0.25 -2.84
C ILE A 40 -2.56 0.15 -1.48
N ALA A 41 -2.48 1.41 -1.09
CA ALA A 41 -1.97 1.78 0.23
C ALA A 41 -2.85 1.23 1.37
N LYS A 42 -4.18 1.24 1.21
CA LYS A 42 -5.10 0.57 2.15
C LYS A 42 -4.95 -0.96 2.14
N GLY A 43 -4.80 -1.55 0.95
CA GLY A 43 -4.64 -3.00 0.78
C GLY A 43 -3.24 -3.50 1.09
N LYS A 44 -2.24 -2.62 1.06
CA LYS A 44 -0.84 -2.93 1.35
C LYS A 44 -0.62 -3.02 2.85
N GLU A 45 -1.45 -2.37 3.68
CA GLU A 45 -1.56 -2.79 5.08
C GLU A 45 -1.95 -4.27 5.18
N LEU A 46 -2.81 -4.78 4.29
CA LEU A 46 -3.16 -6.21 4.24
C LEU A 46 -2.08 -7.07 3.56
N ALA A 47 -1.39 -6.53 2.56
CA ALA A 47 -0.33 -7.25 1.85
C ALA A 47 0.94 -7.37 2.69
N ASP A 48 1.23 -6.39 3.55
CA ASP A 48 2.30 -6.49 4.53
C ASP A 48 1.98 -7.57 5.56
N ASP A 49 0.73 -7.64 6.03
CA ASP A 49 0.24 -8.72 6.89
C ASP A 49 0.33 -10.09 6.20
N ALA A 50 -0.05 -10.17 4.92
CA ALA A 50 0.07 -11.39 4.13
C ALA A 50 1.54 -11.76 3.84
N LYS A 51 2.40 -10.78 3.58
CA LYS A 51 3.84 -11.00 3.33
C LYS A 51 4.53 -11.44 4.61
N ASP A 52 4.21 -10.85 5.76
CA ASP A 52 4.71 -11.25 7.08
C ASP A 52 4.21 -12.66 7.44
N ALA A 53 2.94 -12.97 7.18
CA ALA A 53 2.40 -14.32 7.37
C ALA A 53 3.09 -15.36 6.47
N VAL A 54 3.36 -15.02 5.20
CA VAL A 54 4.06 -15.90 4.27
C VAL A 54 5.54 -16.03 4.64
N GLU A 55 6.24 -14.95 4.99
CA GLU A 55 7.62 -15.01 5.46
C GLU A 55 7.73 -15.81 6.76
N GLY A 56 6.82 -15.62 7.71
CA GLY A 56 6.74 -16.41 8.94
C GLY A 56 6.48 -17.89 8.69
N ALA A 57 5.61 -18.23 7.73
CA ALA A 57 5.37 -19.62 7.34
C ALA A 57 6.59 -20.25 6.65
N VAL A 58 7.26 -19.51 5.76
CA VAL A 58 8.47 -19.96 5.07
C VAL A 58 9.62 -20.14 6.06
N ASP A 59 9.79 -19.21 7.01
CA ASP A 59 10.84 -19.29 8.02
C ASP A 59 10.60 -20.46 8.98
N ALA A 60 9.35 -20.71 9.40
CA ALA A 60 8.99 -21.87 10.21
C ALA A 60 9.27 -23.20 9.49
N VAL A 61 9.02 -23.29 8.17
CA VAL A 61 9.37 -24.47 7.36
C VAL A 61 10.90 -24.61 7.27
N LYS A 62 11.61 -23.49 7.09
CA LYS A 62 13.08 -23.49 7.00
C LYS A 62 13.75 -23.92 8.31
N GLU A 63 13.20 -23.51 9.45
CA GLU A 63 13.65 -23.95 10.78
C GLU A 63 13.42 -25.44 10.99
N LYS A 64 12.25 -25.96 10.60
CA LYS A 64 11.91 -27.40 10.66
C LYS A 64 12.81 -28.29 9.80
N LEU A 65 13.36 -27.74 8.72
CA LEU A 65 14.23 -28.47 7.78
C LEU A 65 15.72 -28.39 8.16
N LYS A 66 16.07 -27.73 9.26
CA LYS A 66 17.44 -27.55 9.73
C LYS A 66 17.74 -28.44 10.93
#